data_AF-A0A6G5A795-F1
#
_entry.id   AF-A0A6G5A795-F1
#
_cell.length_a   1.000
_cell.length_b   1.000
_cell.length_c   1.000
_cell.angle_alpha   90.00
_cell.angle_beta   90.00
_cell.angle_gamma   90.00
#
_symmetry.space_group_name_H-M   'P 1'
#
loop_
_entity.id
_entity.type
_entity.pdbx_description
1 polymer ?
#
loop_
_entity_poly.entity_id
_entity_poly.type
_entity_poly.pdbx_seq_one_letter_code
_entity_poly.pdbx_strand_id
1 'polypeptide(L)'
;MLRKGRLLDLLFTTFITAHYMLYIAHCEVKIQHCEVKNGSCVYGGNKTVKDGYDILSKPPNCTQWVCNVSAEAFVITGCPPPSNHPYLALPMNAGDCFWPKCCNKSAHVRECKDI
;
A
#
# COMPACT_ATOMS: atom_id res chain seq x y z
N MET A 1 -41.15 -21.61 10.23
CA MET A 1 -40.97 -20.34 10.97
C MET A 1 -39.48 -20.15 11.27
N LEU A 2 -38.75 -19.44 10.42
CA LEU A 2 -37.34 -19.08 10.69
C LEU A 2 -37.32 -18.16 11.91
N ARG A 3 -36.80 -18.69 13.02
CA ARG A 3 -36.80 -18.06 14.36
C ARG A 3 -36.13 -16.69 14.23
N LYS A 4 -36.87 -15.60 14.45
CA LYS A 4 -36.46 -14.18 14.34
C LYS A 4 -35.01 -13.89 14.81
N GLY A 5 -34.53 -14.60 15.83
CA GLY A 5 -33.14 -14.52 16.32
C GLY A 5 -32.09 -14.89 15.27
N ARG A 6 -32.27 -15.98 14.50
CA ARG A 6 -31.32 -16.37 13.45
C ARG A 6 -31.22 -15.34 12.32
N LEU A 7 -32.31 -14.63 12.04
CA LEU A 7 -32.33 -13.58 11.02
C LEU A 7 -31.56 -12.35 11.50
N LEU A 8 -31.70 -11.97 12.77
CA LEU A 8 -30.93 -10.86 13.35
C LEU A 8 -29.44 -11.15 13.39
N ASP A 9 -29.03 -12.36 13.78
CA ASP A 9 -27.61 -12.74 13.84
C ASP A 9 -26.96 -12.72 12.44
N LEU A 10 -27.69 -13.17 11.42
CA LEU A 10 -27.26 -13.08 10.00
C LEU A 10 -27.13 -11.63 9.52
N LEU A 11 -28.07 -10.76 9.90
CA LEU A 11 -27.99 -9.34 9.54
C LEU A 11 -26.80 -8.65 10.23
N PHE A 12 -26.54 -8.97 11.49
CA PHE A 12 -25.42 -8.37 12.23
C PHE A 12 -24.06 -8.82 11.68
N THR A 13 -23.91 -10.12 11.38
CA THR A 13 -22.67 -10.65 10.79
C THR A 13 -22.39 -10.09 9.40
N THR A 14 -23.41 -10.01 8.54
CA THR A 14 -23.26 -9.39 7.20
C THR A 14 -22.87 -7.91 7.29
N PHE A 15 -23.45 -7.16 8.23
CA PHE A 15 -23.12 -5.76 8.44
C PHE A 15 -21.66 -5.55 8.89
N ILE A 16 -21.17 -6.37 9.84
CA ILE A 16 -19.77 -6.35 10.28
C ILE A 16 -18.83 -6.69 9.12
N THR A 17 -19.12 -7.75 8.37
CA THR A 17 -18.27 -8.13 7.23
C THR A 17 -18.23 -7.03 6.16
N ALA A 18 -19.36 -6.37 5.88
CA ALA A 18 -19.41 -5.26 4.93
C ALA A 18 -18.59 -4.05 5.40
N HIS A 19 -18.67 -3.69 6.69
CA HIS A 19 -17.86 -2.61 7.27
C HIS A 19 -16.36 -2.92 7.22
N TYR A 20 -16.00 -4.17 7.47
CA TYR A 20 -14.60 -4.61 7.41
C TYR A 20 -14.05 -4.54 5.97
N MET A 21 -14.85 -4.95 4.97
CA MET A 21 -14.49 -4.81 3.56
C MET A 21 -14.37 -3.34 3.12
N LEU A 22 -15.26 -2.46 3.60
CA LEU A 22 -15.22 -1.03 3.32
C LEU A 22 -14.01 -0.34 3.95
N TYR A 23 -13.59 -0.75 5.15
CA TYR A 23 -12.40 -0.22 5.80
C TYR A 23 -11.12 -0.52 5.02
N ILE A 24 -10.98 -1.72 4.47
CA ILE A 24 -9.83 -2.10 3.61
C ILE A 24 -9.78 -1.25 2.35
N ALA A 25 -10.93 -0.84 1.80
CA ALA A 25 -11.00 -0.01 0.60
C ALA A 25 -10.55 1.45 0.82
N HIS A 26 -10.48 1.93 2.06
CA HIS A 26 -10.06 3.31 2.37
C HIS A 26 -8.54 3.52 2.38
N CYS A 27 -7.74 2.46 2.32
CA CYS A 27 -6.34 2.59 1.94
C CYS A 27 -6.28 2.69 0.41
N GLU A 28 -5.81 3.82 -0.13
CA GLU A 28 -5.60 4.00 -1.57
C GLU A 28 -4.49 3.04 -2.06
N VAL A 29 -4.88 1.78 -2.26
CA VAL A 29 -4.07 0.74 -2.89
C VAL A 29 -4.43 0.74 -4.36
N LYS A 30 -3.52 1.25 -5.19
CA LYS A 30 -3.68 1.22 -6.65
C LYS A 30 -2.97 0.00 -7.19
N ILE A 31 -3.63 -0.76 -8.06
CA ILE A 31 -3.03 -1.88 -8.77
C ILE A 31 -2.58 -1.38 -10.15
N GLN A 32 -1.31 -1.61 -10.49
CA GLN A 32 -0.74 -1.28 -11.78
C GLN A 32 -0.21 -2.55 -12.44
N HIS A 33 -0.88 -3.00 -13.50
CA HIS A 33 -0.42 -4.16 -14.26
C HIS A 33 0.98 -3.95 -14.83
N CYS A 34 1.78 -5.00 -14.80
CA CYS A 34 3.14 -5.03 -15.30
C CYS A 34 3.46 -6.37 -15.94
N GLU A 35 4.42 -6.38 -16.87
CA GLU A 35 4.94 -7.64 -17.41
C GLU A 35 5.74 -8.37 -16.32
N VAL A 36 5.57 -9.69 -16.23
CA VAL A 36 6.40 -10.55 -15.39
C VAL A 36 7.41 -11.29 -16.26
N LYS A 37 8.69 -11.20 -15.90
CA LYS A 37 9.79 -11.94 -16.53
C LYS A 37 10.58 -12.70 -15.46
N ASN A 38 10.72 -14.01 -15.62
CA ASN A 38 11.50 -14.89 -14.74
C ASN A 38 11.17 -14.71 -13.24
N GLY A 39 9.89 -14.60 -12.88
CA GLY A 39 9.46 -14.42 -11.49
C GLY A 39 9.77 -13.03 -10.92
N SER A 40 9.87 -12.01 -11.77
CA SER A 40 10.08 -10.61 -11.38
C SER A 40 9.19 -9.69 -12.21
N CYS A 41 8.66 -8.64 -11.59
CA CYS A 41 7.90 -7.59 -12.26
C CYS A 41 8.81 -6.62 -13.01
N VAL A 42 8.47 -6.28 -14.26
CA VAL A 42 9.20 -5.29 -15.06
C VAL A 42 8.76 -3.87 -14.66
N TYR A 43 9.70 -3.08 -14.17
CA TYR A 43 9.52 -1.69 -13.77
C TYR A 43 10.25 -0.74 -14.74
N GLY A 44 9.57 0.32 -15.18
CA GLY A 44 10.16 1.35 -16.05
C GLY A 44 10.67 0.83 -17.40
N GLY A 45 10.19 -0.33 -17.86
CA GLY A 45 10.51 -0.95 -19.14
C GLY A 45 11.85 -1.71 -19.20
N ASN A 46 12.75 -1.56 -18.23
CA ASN A 46 14.07 -2.22 -18.26
C ASN A 46 14.55 -2.79 -16.93
N LYS A 47 13.97 -2.40 -15.79
CA LYS A 47 14.35 -2.92 -14.47
C LYS A 47 13.44 -4.07 -14.10
N THR A 48 13.98 -5.04 -13.39
CA THR A 48 13.20 -6.14 -12.82
C THR A 48 13.21 -6.05 -11.30
N VAL A 49 12.04 -6.26 -10.70
CA VAL A 49 11.84 -6.30 -9.24
C VAL A 49 11.32 -7.67 -8.87
N LYS A 50 12.00 -8.33 -7.94
CA LYS A 50 11.63 -9.67 -7.49
C LYS A 50 10.26 -9.65 -6.79
N ASP A 51 9.56 -10.78 -6.83
CA ASP A 51 8.30 -10.94 -6.12
C ASP A 51 8.42 -10.58 -4.63
N GLY A 52 7.47 -9.79 -4.12
CA GLY A 52 7.45 -9.30 -2.74
C GLY A 52 8.43 -8.17 -2.41
N TYR A 53 9.34 -7.80 -3.32
CA TYR A 53 10.22 -6.65 -3.13
C TYR A 53 9.52 -5.34 -3.51
N ASP A 54 9.97 -4.26 -2.89
CA ASP A 54 9.37 -2.96 -3.02
C ASP A 54 10.29 -1.87 -3.58
N ILE A 55 9.68 -0.88 -4.22
CA ILE A 55 10.31 0.33 -4.71
C ILE A 55 9.72 1.51 -3.94
N LEU A 56 10.57 2.26 -3.25
CA LEU A 56 10.17 3.45 -2.53
C LEU A 56 10.41 4.68 -3.41
N SER A 57 9.36 5.43 -3.69
CA SER A 57 9.44 6.65 -4.51
C SER A 57 9.67 7.89 -3.65
N LYS A 58 10.48 8.83 -4.15
CA LYS A 58 10.66 10.17 -3.61
C LYS A 58 9.47 11.09 -3.98
N PRO A 59 9.32 12.27 -3.34
CA PRO A 59 8.46 13.33 -3.85
C PRO A 59 8.72 13.62 -5.34
N PRO A 60 7.69 14.05 -6.11
CA PRO A 60 6.31 14.31 -5.69
C PRO A 60 5.44 13.04 -5.54
N ASN A 61 5.86 11.92 -6.13
CA ASN A 61 5.06 10.70 -6.25
C ASN A 61 5.26 9.74 -5.05
N CYS A 62 5.35 10.27 -3.84
CA CYS A 62 5.63 9.57 -2.58
C CYS A 62 4.74 8.31 -2.40
N THR A 63 5.23 7.17 -2.87
CA THR A 63 4.48 5.91 -2.97
C THR A 63 5.43 4.73 -2.80
N GLN A 64 4.91 3.62 -2.31
CA GLN A 64 5.58 2.32 -2.30
C GLN A 64 4.97 1.44 -3.37
N TRP A 65 5.81 0.74 -4.14
CA TRP A 65 5.38 -0.19 -5.17
C TRP A 65 5.89 -1.57 -4.82
N VAL A 66 5.01 -2.51 -4.49
CA VAL A 66 5.37 -3.90 -4.18
C VAL A 66 5.09 -4.77 -5.40
N CYS A 67 6.09 -5.52 -5.87
CA CYS A 67 5.88 -6.48 -6.94
C CYS A 67 5.06 -7.67 -6.43
N ASN A 68 3.96 -7.98 -7.13
CA ASN A 68 3.17 -9.18 -6.94
C ASN A 68 3.09 -9.95 -8.26
N VAL A 69 3.94 -10.95 -8.40
CA VAL A 69 4.04 -11.80 -9.60
C VAL A 69 2.75 -12.60 -9.81
N SER A 70 2.12 -13.07 -8.74
CA SER A 70 0.88 -13.85 -8.82
C SER A 70 -0.29 -13.01 -9.38
N ALA A 71 -0.27 -11.70 -9.15
CA ALA A 71 -1.25 -10.76 -9.67
C ALA A 71 -0.80 -10.06 -10.97
N GLU A 72 0.40 -10.38 -11.49
CA GLU A 72 1.04 -9.71 -12.62
C GLU A 72 0.96 -8.17 -12.53
N ALA A 73 1.20 -7.65 -11.32
CA ALA A 73 1.00 -6.25 -11.03
C ALA A 73 1.91 -5.74 -9.92
N PHE A 74 2.13 -4.43 -9.93
CA PHE A 74 2.59 -3.69 -8.76
C PHE A 74 1.39 -3.26 -7.91
N VAL A 75 1.48 -3.57 -6.63
CA VAL A 75 0.59 -3.03 -5.60
C VAL A 75 1.20 -1.72 -5.11
N ILE A 76 0.54 -0.61 -5.44
CA ILE A 76 1.01 0.74 -5.13
C ILE A 76 0.29 1.27 -3.90
N THR A 77 1.04 1.59 -2.86
CA THR A 77 0.54 2.17 -1.62
C THR A 77 0.92 3.64 -1.54
N GLY A 78 -0.09 4.51 -1.42
CA GLY A 78 0.08 5.94 -1.22
C GLY A 78 0.28 6.35 0.24
N CYS A 79 0.01 7.62 0.53
CA CYS A 79 0.00 8.16 1.89
C CYS A 79 -1.46 8.28 2.38
N PRO A 80 -1.73 8.09 3.69
CA PRO A 80 -0.80 7.69 4.73
C PRO A 80 -0.46 6.19 4.69
N PRO A 81 0.73 5.79 5.16
CA PRO A 81 1.06 4.38 5.31
C PRO A 81 0.17 3.70 6.36
N PRO A 82 -0.02 2.37 6.30
CA PRO A 82 -0.62 1.60 7.37
C PRO A 82 0.10 1.85 8.71
N SER A 83 -0.64 1.95 9.82
CA SER A 83 -0.09 2.28 11.14
C SER A 83 0.95 1.28 11.66
N ASN A 84 0.93 0.05 11.15
CA ASN A 84 1.84 -1.04 11.49
C ASN A 84 2.89 -1.32 10.39
N HIS A 85 3.09 -0.41 9.44
CA HIS A 85 4.01 -0.64 8.33
C HIS A 85 5.48 -0.73 8.83
N PRO A 86 6.27 -1.75 8.45
CA PRO A 86 7.64 -1.94 8.94
C PRO A 86 8.56 -0.72 8.77
N TYR A 87 8.46 -0.01 7.64
CA TYR A 87 9.24 1.23 7.40
C TYR A 87 8.93 2.38 8.37
N LEU A 88 7.82 2.36 9.11
CA LEU A 88 7.57 3.37 10.15
C LEU A 88 8.49 3.22 11.37
N ALA A 89 9.01 2.01 11.61
CA ALA A 89 9.91 1.73 12.73
C ALA A 89 11.40 1.85 12.38
N LEU A 90 11.73 2.01 11.10
CA LEU A 90 13.12 2.04 10.64
C LEU A 90 13.69 3.46 10.74
N PRO A 91 14.90 3.64 11.32
CA PRO A 91 15.57 4.94 11.34
C PRO A 91 16.07 5.26 9.91
N MET A 92 15.36 6.15 9.21
CA MET A 92 15.80 6.69 7.92
C MET A 92 16.73 7.90 8.13
N ASN A 93 17.80 8.00 7.33
CA ASN A 93 18.72 9.14 7.42
C ASN A 93 18.04 10.46 7.03
N ALA A 94 18.64 11.58 7.43
CA ALA A 94 18.10 12.92 7.17
C ALA A 94 17.89 13.22 5.67
N GLY A 95 18.69 12.64 4.76
CA GLY A 95 18.58 12.83 3.31
C GLY A 95 17.69 11.83 2.55
N ASP A 96 17.23 10.76 3.20
CA ASP A 96 16.45 9.70 2.55
C ASP A 96 14.96 10.04 2.56
N CYS A 97 14.56 10.99 1.71
CA CYS A 97 13.17 11.38 1.54
C CYS A 97 12.42 10.41 0.60
N PHE A 98 12.20 9.18 1.04
CA PHE A 98 11.38 8.18 0.35
C PHE A 98 10.12 7.86 1.16
N TRP A 99 9.17 7.16 0.54
CA TRP A 99 8.01 6.63 1.27
C TRP A 99 8.50 5.67 2.38
N PRO A 100 7.95 5.71 3.61
CA PRO A 100 6.82 6.53 4.08
C PRO A 100 7.22 7.88 4.68
N LYS A 101 8.52 8.21 4.82
CA LYS A 101 8.99 9.46 5.44
C LYS A 101 8.44 10.69 4.73
N CYS A 102 8.40 10.66 3.39
CA CYS A 102 7.82 11.74 2.58
C CYS A 102 6.29 11.93 2.77
N CYS A 103 5.58 11.01 3.42
CA CYS A 103 4.15 11.17 3.71
C CYS A 103 3.89 12.20 4.81
N ASN A 104 4.82 12.36 5.75
CA ASN A 104 4.68 13.34 6.82
C ASN A 104 5.19 14.71 6.35
N LYS A 105 4.37 15.34 5.50
CA LYS A 105 4.67 16.67 4.92
C LYS A 105 4.93 17.70 6.00
N SER A 106 4.19 17.69 7.11
CA SER A 106 4.31 18.65 8.21
C SER A 106 5.63 18.52 8.99
N ALA A 107 6.16 17.30 9.15
CA ALA A 107 7.41 17.07 9.88
C ALA A 107 8.66 17.22 8.98
N HIS A 108 8.56 16.91 7.68
CA HIS A 108 9.70 16.90 6.76
C HIS A 108 9.62 17.96 5.65
N VAL A 109 8.85 19.05 5.85
CA VAL A 109 8.70 20.15 4.86
C VAL A 109 10.05 20.63 4.33
N ARG A 110 11.12 20.68 5.14
CA ARG A 110 12.44 21.20 4.74
C ARG A 110 13.38 20.15 4.17
N GLU A 111 13.26 18.88 4.59
CA GLU A 111 14.15 17.79 4.13
C GLU A 111 13.69 17.21 2.79
N CYS A 112 12.41 17.35 2.48
CA CYS A 112 11.75 16.75 1.33
C CYS A 112 11.28 17.76 0.28
N LYS A 113 11.47 19.07 0.49
CA LYS A 113 11.02 20.15 -0.42
C LYS A 113 11.91 20.33 -1.64
N ASP A 114 13.20 20.02 -1.51
CA ASP A 114 14.25 20.50 -2.42
C ASP A 114 14.84 19.35 -3.28
N ILE A 115 14.09 18.26 -3.49
CA ILE A 115 14.44 17.16 -4.42
C ILE A 115 13.58 17.22 -5.66
#